data_AF-A8MGZ6-F1
#
_entry.id   AF-A8MGZ6-F1
#
_cell.length_a   1.000
_cell.length_b   1.000
_cell.length_c   1.000
_cell.angle_alpha   90.00
_cell.angle_beta   90.00
_cell.angle_gamma   90.00
#
_symmetry.space_group_name_H-M   'P 1'
#
loop_
_entity.id
_entity.type
_entity.pdbx_description
1 polymer ?
#
loop_
_entity_poly.entity_id
_entity_poly.type
_entity_poly.pdbx_seq_one_letter_code
_entity_poly.pdbx_strand_id
1 'polypeptide(L)'
;MDPFINPELVQLLSTDIFKKMLNNDLFQIAQFNLLITLLIKAGIPFDIRFSPETRRNSASASISIIINPTTTLEFVINFESGQSIFDINR
;
A
#
# COMPACT_ATOMS: atom_id res chain seq x y z
N MET A 1 13.33 -24.03 -1.11
CA MET A 1 12.67 -22.82 -0.61
C MET A 1 13.57 -22.22 0.45
N ASP A 2 13.93 -20.95 0.31
CA ASP A 2 14.76 -20.23 1.28
C ASP A 2 14.02 -20.19 2.63
N PRO A 3 14.61 -20.61 3.77
CA PRO A 3 13.92 -20.68 5.05
C PRO A 3 13.52 -19.30 5.61
N PHE A 4 13.97 -18.23 4.98
CA PHE A 4 13.74 -16.84 5.40
C PHE A 4 12.51 -16.18 4.75
N ILE A 5 11.93 -16.78 3.71
CA ILE A 5 10.82 -16.18 2.99
C ILE A 5 9.53 -16.89 3.41
N ASN A 6 8.67 -16.17 4.15
CA ASN A 6 7.36 -16.68 4.55
C ASN A 6 6.53 -17.02 3.28
N PRO A 7 6.13 -18.29 3.07
CA PRO A 7 5.35 -18.68 1.90
C PRO A 7 4.00 -17.95 1.81
N GLU A 8 3.41 -17.58 2.94
CA GLU A 8 2.17 -16.78 3.02
C GLU A 8 2.40 -15.35 2.52
N LEU A 9 3.57 -14.77 2.80
CA LEU A 9 3.98 -13.48 2.26
C LEU A 9 4.14 -13.55 0.74
N VAL A 10 4.79 -14.59 0.22
CA VAL A 10 4.92 -14.77 -1.24
C VAL A 10 3.56 -14.93 -1.90
N GLN A 11 2.66 -15.71 -1.28
CA GLN A 11 1.30 -15.88 -1.78
C GLN A 11 0.54 -14.55 -1.75
N LEU A 12 0.66 -13.77 -0.67
CA LEU A 12 0.04 -12.46 -0.52
C LEU A 12 0.55 -11.47 -1.58
N LEU A 13 1.88 -11.37 -1.75
CA LEU A 13 2.52 -10.50 -2.75
C LEU A 13 2.16 -10.92 -4.19
N SER A 14 1.84 -12.20 -4.40
CA SER A 14 1.42 -12.74 -5.69
C SER A 14 -0.05 -12.49 -6.02
N THR A 15 -0.85 -11.99 -5.05
CA THR A 15 -2.27 -11.69 -5.28
C THR A 15 -2.45 -10.54 -6.26
N ASP A 16 -3.56 -10.57 -7.00
CA ASP A 16 -3.90 -9.51 -7.94
C ASP A 16 -4.11 -8.15 -7.26
N ILE A 17 -4.42 -8.15 -5.96
CA ILE A 17 -4.55 -6.93 -5.16
C ILE A 17 -3.18 -6.27 -4.97
N PHE A 18 -2.14 -7.04 -4.65
CA PHE A 18 -0.77 -6.51 -4.57
C PHE A 18 -0.25 -6.06 -5.92
N LYS A 19 -0.49 -6.84 -6.98
CA LYS A 19 -0.10 -6.45 -8.34
C LYS A 19 -0.82 -5.18 -8.79
N LYS A 20 -2.10 -5.01 -8.46
CA LYS A 20 -2.87 -3.78 -8.72
C LYS A 20 -2.35 -2.62 -7.89
N MET A 21 -1.95 -2.85 -6.65
CA MET A 21 -1.33 -1.82 -5.81
C MET A 21 -0.01 -1.31 -6.42
N LEU A 22 0.81 -2.21 -6.97
CA LEU A 22 2.08 -1.86 -7.61
C LEU A 22 1.92 -1.15 -8.96
N ASN A 23 0.78 -1.32 -9.64
CA ASN A 23 0.60 -0.92 -11.04
C ASN A 23 -0.42 0.22 -11.27
N ASN A 24 -0.99 0.84 -10.23
CA ASN A 24 -2.14 1.73 -10.42
C ASN A 24 -1.95 3.11 -9.75
N ASP A 25 -2.17 4.16 -10.54
CA ASP A 25 -2.01 5.57 -10.15
C ASP A 25 -3.07 6.05 -9.13
N LEU A 26 -4.12 5.27 -8.88
CA LEU A 26 -5.19 5.62 -7.92
C LEU A 26 -5.63 4.40 -7.12
N PHE A 27 -4.88 4.12 -6.06
CA PHE A 27 -5.24 3.09 -5.10
C PHE A 27 -6.39 3.58 -4.20
N GLN A 28 -7.59 3.04 -4.43
CA GLN A 28 -8.79 3.45 -3.70
C GLN A 28 -8.77 2.95 -2.26
N ILE A 29 -9.42 3.68 -1.34
CA ILE A 29 -9.50 3.31 0.09
C ILE A 29 -10.08 1.91 0.31
N ALA A 30 -10.97 1.46 -0.57
CA ALA A 30 -11.53 0.11 -0.53
C ALA A 30 -10.45 -0.98 -0.75
N GLN A 31 -9.50 -0.74 -1.66
CA GLN A 31 -8.40 -1.66 -1.93
C GLN A 31 -7.40 -1.68 -0.77
N PHE A 32 -7.16 -0.52 -0.15
CA PHE A 32 -6.36 -0.41 1.06
C PHE A 32 -6.95 -1.19 2.23
N ASN A 33 -8.25 -1.03 2.49
CA ASN A 33 -8.94 -1.79 3.54
C ASN A 33 -8.91 -3.30 3.27
N LEU A 34 -9.00 -3.71 2.00
CA LEU A 34 -8.90 -5.11 1.62
C LEU A 34 -7.49 -5.67 1.87
N LEU A 35 -6.44 -4.93 1.52
CA LEU A 35 -5.06 -5.28 1.80
C LEU A 35 -4.83 -5.49 3.31
N ILE A 36 -5.27 -4.54 4.14
CA ILE A 36 -5.18 -4.64 5.60
C ILE A 36 -5.88 -5.91 6.10
N THR A 37 -7.08 -6.18 5.58
CA THR A 37 -7.86 -7.37 5.95
C THR A 37 -7.11 -8.66 5.60
N LEU A 38 -6.42 -8.71 4.46
CA LEU A 38 -5.61 -9.87 4.07
C LEU A 38 -4.38 -10.05 4.96
N LEU A 39 -3.68 -8.96 5.28
CA LEU A 39 -2.52 -9.00 6.18
C LEU A 39 -2.90 -9.52 7.57
N ILE A 40 -4.02 -9.04 8.12
CA ILE A 40 -4.56 -9.52 9.40
C ILE A 40 -4.89 -11.02 9.30
N LYS A 41 -5.58 -11.46 8.25
CA LYS A 41 -5.95 -12.88 8.08
C LYS A 41 -4.74 -13.79 7.94
N ALA A 42 -3.67 -13.31 7.32
CA ALA A 42 -2.43 -14.05 7.16
C ALA A 42 -1.51 -13.98 8.40
N GLY A 43 -1.88 -13.23 9.45
CA GLY A 43 -1.04 -13.07 10.63
C GLY A 43 0.30 -12.37 10.35
N ILE A 44 0.38 -11.59 9.27
CA ILE A 44 1.60 -10.90 8.87
C ILE A 44 1.71 -9.59 9.65
N PRO A 45 2.82 -9.30 10.34
CA PRO A 45 3.00 -8.04 11.07
C PRO A 45 3.14 -6.85 10.12
N PHE A 46 2.42 -5.76 10.42
CA PHE A 46 2.50 -4.52 9.66
C PHE A 46 2.21 -3.29 10.53
N ASP A 47 2.73 -2.15 10.11
CA ASP A 47 2.42 -0.82 10.64
C ASP A 47 1.71 0.02 9.59
N ILE A 48 0.81 0.90 10.05
CA ILE A 48 0.14 1.90 9.20
C ILE A 48 0.39 3.29 9.78
N ARG A 49 0.73 4.23 8.92
CA ARG A 49 0.75 5.66 9.25
C ARG A 49 -0.13 6.42 8.30
N PHE A 50 -1.05 7.20 8.84
CA PHE A 50 -1.89 8.11 8.07
C PHE A 50 -1.36 9.53 8.20
N SER A 51 -1.20 10.19 7.05
CA SER A 51 -0.86 11.61 6.96
C SER A 51 -2.07 12.35 6.39
N PRO A 52 -2.77 13.15 7.22
CA PRO A 52 -3.93 13.89 6.74
C PRO A 52 -3.52 14.97 5.74
N GLU A 53 -4.48 15.37 4.90
CA GLU A 53 -4.30 16.49 3.98
C GLU A 53 -4.02 17.78 4.76
N THR A 54 -3.09 18.57 4.26
CA THR A 54 -2.80 19.91 4.74
C THR A 54 -2.72 20.85 3.54
N ARG A 55 -2.67 22.17 3.79
CA ARG A 55 -2.47 23.16 2.72
C ARG A 55 -1.19 22.96 1.88
N ARG A 56 -0.24 22.12 2.34
CA ARG A 56 1.03 21.86 1.66
C ARG A 56 1.16 20.44 1.12
N ASN A 57 0.38 19.50 1.64
CA ASN A 57 0.56 18.07 1.38
C ASN A 57 -0.81 17.40 1.18
N SER A 58 -0.92 16.60 0.14
CA SER A 58 -2.07 15.72 -0.10
C SER A 58 -2.20 14.65 1.00
N ALA A 59 -3.43 14.17 1.23
CA ALA A 59 -3.64 13.03 2.13
C ALA A 59 -2.95 11.77 1.60
N SER A 60 -2.28 11.04 2.50
CA SER A 60 -1.64 9.78 2.17
C SER A 60 -1.63 8.80 3.34
N ALA A 61 -1.43 7.53 3.04
CA ALA A 61 -1.15 6.48 4.02
C ALA A 61 0.12 5.74 3.63
N SER A 62 0.96 5.40 4.60
CA SER A 62 2.03 4.43 4.41
C SER A 62 1.71 3.14 5.15
N ILE A 63 2.09 2.02 4.53
CA ILE A 63 2.02 0.69 5.13
C ILE A 63 3.41 0.06 5.09
N SER A 64 3.85 -0.42 6.24
CA SER A 64 5.14 -1.09 6.43
C SER A 64 4.89 -2.53 6.80
N ILE A 65 5.26 -3.48 5.94
CA ILE A 65 5.12 -4.91 6.17
C ILE A 65 6.45 -5.44 6.68
N ILE A 66 6.45 -5.98 7.89
CA ILE A 66 7.66 -6.44 8.56
C ILE A 66 7.83 -7.92 8.24
N ILE A 67 8.81 -8.24 7.40
CA ILE A 67 9.12 -9.63 7.01
C ILE A 67 9.96 -10.29 8.11
N ASN A 68 10.95 -9.56 8.62
CA ASN A 68 11.84 -9.96 9.70
C ASN A 68 12.47 -8.69 10.33
N PRO A 69 13.24 -8.80 11.43
CA PRO A 69 13.79 -7.62 12.11
C PRO A 69 14.68 -6.70 11.26
N THR A 70 15.18 -7.17 10.11
CA THR A 70 16.06 -6.41 9.23
C THR A 70 15.43 -6.07 7.88
N THR A 71 14.23 -6.56 7.59
CA THR A 71 13.60 -6.47 6.26
C THR A 71 12.15 -6.00 6.40
N THR A 72 11.89 -4.81 5.87
CA THR A 72 10.57 -4.18 5.83
C THR A 72 10.26 -3.76 4.40
N LEU A 73 9.05 -4.05 3.94
CA LEU A 73 8.52 -3.48 2.70
C LEU A 73 7.66 -2.29 3.05
N GLU A 74 7.98 -1.12 2.51
CA GLU A 74 7.21 0.11 2.71
C GLU A 74 6.50 0.49 1.41
N PHE A 75 5.22 0.86 1.54
CA PHE A 75 4.43 1.36 0.44
C PHE A 75 3.70 2.64 0.85
N VAL A 76 3.64 3.59 -0.06
CA VAL A 76 2.93 4.85 0.12
C VAL A 76 1.76 4.92 -0.86
N ILE A 77 0.60 5.22 -0.31
CA ILE A 77 -0.66 5.36 -1.02
C ILE A 77 -1.08 6.82 -0.92
N ASN A 78 -1.16 7.49 -2.07
CA ASN A 78 -1.68 8.85 -2.15
C ASN A 78 -3.18 8.77 -2.48
N PHE A 79 -4.01 9.52 -1.74
CA PHE A 79 -5.46 9.49 -1.91
C PHE A 79 -5.98 10.52 -2.91
N GLU A 80 -5.14 11.44 -3.38
CA GLU A 80 -5.49 12.42 -4.40
C GLU A 80 -5.10 11.96 -5.80
N SER A 81 -6.06 12.06 -6.73
CA SER A 81 -5.75 12.22 -8.15
C SER A 81 -5.39 13.67 -8.39
N GLY A 82 -4.12 13.99 -8.61
CA GLY A 82 -3.73 15.31 -9.08
C GLY A 82 -4.34 15.57 -10.47
N GLN A 83 -5.56 16.08 -10.52
CA GLN A 83 -6.07 16.79 -11.70
C GLN A 83 -5.55 18.22 -11.57
N SER A 84 -4.58 18.56 -12.42
CA SER A 84 -4.16 19.95 -12.57
C SER A 84 -5.37 20.76 -13.03
N ILE A 85 -5.80 21.72 -12.22
CA ILE A 85 -6.80 22.74 -12.62
C ILE A 85 -6.32 23.63 -13.79
N PHE A 86 -5.09 23.41 -14.30
CA PHE A 86 -4.56 24.09 -15.48
C PHE A 86 -4.69 23.28 -16.79
N ASP A 87 -5.28 22.07 -16.79
CA ASP A 87 -5.52 21.30 -18.03
C ASP A 87 -6.81 21.71 -18.80
N ILE A 88 -7.39 22.87 -18.49
CA ILE A 88 -8.38 23.54 -19.34
C ILE A 88 -7.64 24.29 -20.46
N ASN A 89 -7.13 23.56 -21.45
CA ASN A 89 -6.96 24.00 -22.85
C ASN A 89 -6.28 22.87 -23.67
N ARG A 90 -7.07 21.96 -24.24
CA ARG A 90 -6.69 21.26 -25.47
C ARG A 90 -7.91 20.90 -26.30
#